data_AF-A0A7G9YDZ4-F1
#
_entry.id   AF-A0A7G9YDZ4-F1
#
_cell.length_a   1.000
_cell.length_b   1.000
_cell.length_c   1.000
_cell.angle_alpha   90.00
_cell.angle_beta   90.00
_cell.angle_gamma   90.00
#
_symmetry.space_group_name_H-M   'P 1'
#
loop_
_entity.id
_entity.type
_entity.pdbx_description
1 polymer ?
#
loop_
_entity_poly.entity_id
_entity_poly.type
_entity_poly.pdbx_seq_one_letter_code
_entity_poly.pdbx_strand_id
1 'polypeptide(L)'
;MRLIELEIDNVRGITHLLLKPEGENFVVWGPNGSGKSAVVDAIDFLLTGRISRLTGEGTGSITLNEHGPHIDHEPIDAVVRAVIQLPGIEEPFEIKRCMGRHSVLECDDSIKPYFEPVMALASRGQHVLTRREILKYITSDASTRAQEIQHLLNVAEIDNVRKAFVKVQNIRKKERQATEHAVETAKGAVNATIQEQSFQEDKVLQFVNQNRTVIGGQEISTLHFKELKRGLTP
;
A
#
# COMPACT_ATOMS: atom_id res chain seq x y z
N MET A 1 -23.31 4.86 -0.06
CA MET A 1 -24.12 3.99 -0.94
C MET A 1 -25.25 3.42 -0.11
N ARG A 2 -26.47 3.42 -0.63
CA ARG A 2 -27.64 2.75 -0.04
C ARG A 2 -28.04 1.59 -0.94
N LEU A 3 -28.38 0.46 -0.33
CA LEU A 3 -28.90 -0.71 -1.03
C LEU A 3 -30.42 -0.60 -1.07
N ILE A 4 -31.01 -0.53 -2.26
CA ILE A 4 -32.46 -0.44 -2.45
C ILE A 4 -33.04 -1.84 -2.62
N GLU A 5 -32.39 -2.65 -3.46
CA GLU A 5 -32.78 -4.02 -3.76
C GLU A 5 -31.52 -4.88 -3.97
N LEU A 6 -31.58 -6.14 -3.57
CA LEU A 6 -30.53 -7.14 -3.75
C LEU A 6 -31.16 -8.45 -4.19
N GLU A 7 -30.70 -8.98 -5.31
CA GLU A 7 -31.08 -10.28 -5.85
C GLU A 7 -29.83 -11.15 -5.97
N ILE A 8 -29.91 -12.37 -5.45
CA ILE A 8 -28.82 -13.33 -5.37
C ILE A 8 -29.33 -14.63 -5.97
N ASP A 9 -28.69 -15.07 -7.04
CA ASP A 9 -28.99 -16.33 -7.73
C ASP A 9 -27.76 -17.24 -7.67
N ASN A 10 -27.97 -18.46 -7.16
CA ASN A 10 -27.00 -19.56 -7.17
C ASN A 10 -25.62 -19.20 -6.59
N VAL A 11 -25.58 -18.43 -5.51
CA VAL A 11 -24.35 -18.08 -4.80
C VAL A 11 -24.25 -18.86 -3.49
N ARG A 12 -23.20 -19.67 -3.35
CA ARG A 12 -22.86 -20.41 -2.12
C ARG A 12 -24.04 -21.30 -1.66
N GLY A 13 -24.66 -21.00 -0.53
CA GLY A 13 -25.83 -21.74 -0.02
C GLY A 13 -27.18 -21.16 -0.45
N ILE A 14 -27.20 -20.16 -1.34
CA ILE A 14 -28.41 -19.47 -1.80
C ILE A 14 -28.68 -19.90 -3.23
N THR A 15 -29.84 -20.51 -3.48
CA THR A 15 -30.33 -20.79 -4.83
C THR A 15 -31.01 -19.57 -5.44
N HIS A 16 -31.91 -18.93 -4.68
CA HIS A 16 -32.51 -17.65 -5.04
C HIS A 16 -32.89 -16.88 -3.78
N LEU A 17 -32.58 -15.58 -3.75
CA LEU A 17 -32.99 -14.67 -2.68
C LEU A 17 -33.16 -13.24 -3.22
N LEU A 18 -34.34 -12.66 -2.99
CA LEU A 18 -34.63 -11.25 -3.26
C LEU A 18 -34.86 -10.51 -1.94
N LEU A 19 -34.10 -9.44 -1.71
CA LEU A 19 -34.22 -8.55 -0.55
C LEU A 19 -34.51 -7.11 -1.04
N LYS A 20 -35.45 -6.42 -0.40
CA LYS A 20 -35.78 -5.02 -0.67
C LYS A 20 -35.58 -4.18 0.59
N PRO A 21 -34.32 -3.85 0.95
CA PRO A 21 -34.05 -3.02 2.12
C PRO A 21 -34.42 -1.54 1.94
N GLU A 22 -34.69 -1.07 0.71
CA GLU A 22 -35.20 0.29 0.43
C GLU A 22 -34.31 1.42 1.00
N GLY A 23 -33.01 1.16 1.13
CA GLY A 23 -32.04 2.10 1.69
C GLY A 23 -32.00 2.15 3.21
N GLU A 24 -32.79 1.33 3.89
CA GLU A 24 -32.88 1.21 5.35
C GLU A 24 -31.99 0.09 5.90
N ASN A 25 -31.82 0.10 7.23
CA ASN A 25 -31.13 -0.97 7.94
C ASN A 25 -31.97 -2.26 7.92
N PHE A 26 -31.35 -3.40 7.63
CA PHE A 26 -32.01 -4.70 7.65
C PHE A 26 -31.17 -5.75 8.39
N VAL A 27 -31.84 -6.79 8.89
CA VAL A 27 -31.21 -7.88 9.64
C VAL A 27 -31.54 -9.21 8.97
N VAL A 28 -30.50 -10.00 8.66
CA VAL A 28 -30.64 -11.37 8.15
C VAL A 28 -30.41 -12.35 9.30
N TRP A 29 -31.47 -13.05 9.70
CA TRP A 29 -31.47 -13.99 10.83
C TRP A 29 -31.72 -15.43 10.33
N GLY A 30 -31.36 -16.44 11.13
CA GLY A 30 -31.60 -17.84 10.79
C GLY A 30 -30.60 -18.82 11.41
N PRO A 31 -30.85 -20.14 11.33
CA PRO A 31 -29.97 -21.17 11.89
C PRO A 31 -28.61 -21.25 11.18
N ASN A 32 -27.62 -21.90 11.80
CA ASN A 32 -26.30 -22.10 11.18
C ASN A 32 -26.43 -22.87 9.86
N GLY A 33 -25.65 -22.46 8.86
CA GLY A 33 -25.73 -23.05 7.51
C GLY A 33 -26.84 -22.50 6.60
N SER A 34 -27.75 -21.64 7.10
CA SER A 34 -28.89 -21.13 6.31
C SER A 34 -28.55 -20.04 5.27
N GLY A 35 -27.30 -19.88 4.87
CA GLY A 35 -26.91 -18.88 3.87
C GLY A 35 -26.81 -17.42 4.35
N LYS A 36 -26.98 -17.09 5.65
CA LYS A 36 -26.83 -15.70 6.16
C LYS A 36 -25.50 -15.06 5.76
N SER A 37 -24.44 -15.84 5.95
CA SER A 37 -23.09 -15.50 5.56
C SER A 37 -22.99 -15.30 4.04
N ALA A 38 -23.69 -16.10 3.24
CA ALA A 38 -23.67 -16.00 1.79
C ALA A 38 -24.28 -14.69 1.28
N VAL A 39 -25.22 -14.08 2.00
CA VAL A 39 -25.72 -12.73 1.66
C VAL A 39 -24.59 -11.70 1.70
N VAL A 40 -23.74 -11.77 2.74
CA VAL A 40 -22.57 -10.88 2.87
C VAL A 40 -21.53 -11.20 1.79
N ASP A 41 -21.30 -12.48 1.48
CA ASP A 41 -20.40 -12.89 0.38
C ASP A 41 -20.89 -12.37 -0.98
N ALA A 42 -22.21 -12.36 -1.21
CA ALA A 42 -22.79 -11.88 -2.46
C ALA A 42 -22.58 -10.37 -2.64
N ILE A 43 -22.75 -9.58 -1.58
CA ILE A 43 -22.47 -8.14 -1.61
C ILE A 43 -20.96 -7.89 -1.82
N ASP A 44 -20.10 -8.64 -1.13
CA ASP A 44 -18.64 -8.56 -1.32
C ASP A 44 -18.26 -8.88 -2.77
N PHE A 45 -18.81 -9.97 -3.31
CA PHE A 45 -18.62 -10.39 -4.70
C PHE A 45 -19.12 -9.34 -5.69
N LEU A 46 -20.31 -8.78 -5.49
CA LEU A 46 -20.87 -7.76 -6.37
C LEU A 46 -19.94 -6.54 -6.48
N LEU A 47 -19.36 -6.09 -5.37
CA LEU A 47 -18.50 -4.92 -5.34
C LEU A 47 -17.06 -5.22 -5.78
N THR A 48 -16.48 -6.37 -5.41
CA THR A 48 -15.04 -6.61 -5.61
C THR A 48 -14.73 -7.63 -6.70
N GLY A 49 -15.71 -8.46 -7.10
CA GLY A 49 -15.51 -9.61 -7.98
C GLY A 49 -14.82 -10.78 -7.30
N ARG A 50 -14.71 -10.74 -5.98
CA ARG A 50 -14.08 -11.77 -5.15
C ARG A 50 -14.95 -12.01 -3.93
N ILE A 51 -14.76 -13.16 -3.29
CA ILE A 51 -15.31 -13.41 -1.96
C ILE A 51 -14.12 -13.44 -1.01
N SER A 52 -13.98 -12.43 -0.16
CA SER A 52 -12.81 -12.24 0.71
C SER A 52 -12.56 -13.45 1.60
N ARG A 53 -13.63 -14.15 2.03
CA ARG A 53 -13.54 -15.38 2.83
C ARG A 53 -13.00 -16.60 2.09
N LEU A 54 -12.98 -16.57 0.76
CA LEU A 54 -12.35 -17.61 -0.07
C LEU A 54 -10.88 -17.28 -0.38
N THR A 55 -10.38 -16.14 0.11
CA THR A 55 -9.02 -15.68 -0.15
C THR A 55 -8.23 -15.50 1.14
N GLY A 56 -6.90 -15.56 1.06
CA GLY A 56 -5.99 -15.29 2.17
C GLY A 56 -5.32 -16.54 2.74
N GLU A 57 -4.59 -16.35 3.83
CA GLU A 57 -3.84 -17.43 4.46
C GLU A 57 -4.76 -18.53 5.01
N GLY A 58 -4.43 -19.78 4.69
CA GLY A 58 -5.18 -20.97 5.12
C GLY A 58 -6.34 -21.39 4.20
N THR A 59 -6.56 -20.71 3.06
CA THR A 59 -7.62 -21.10 2.11
C THR A 59 -7.21 -22.19 1.13
N GLY A 60 -5.93 -22.56 1.06
CA GLY A 60 -5.45 -23.71 0.29
C GLY A 60 -5.92 -23.72 -1.17
N SER A 61 -6.65 -24.76 -1.57
CA SER A 61 -7.19 -24.97 -2.92
C SER A 61 -8.58 -24.36 -3.14
N ILE A 62 -9.10 -23.55 -2.21
CA ILE A 62 -10.41 -22.91 -2.38
C ILE A 62 -10.32 -21.83 -3.45
N THR A 63 -11.14 -21.95 -4.49
CA THR A 63 -11.22 -20.98 -5.59
C THR A 63 -12.63 -20.40 -5.71
N LEU A 64 -12.73 -19.17 -6.25
CA LEU A 64 -14.02 -18.55 -6.51
C LEU A 64 -14.87 -19.36 -7.49
N ASN A 65 -14.28 -19.92 -8.54
CA ASN A 65 -15.02 -20.66 -9.56
C ASN A 65 -15.63 -21.95 -9.01
N GLU A 66 -14.91 -22.66 -8.14
CA GLU A 66 -15.38 -23.95 -7.62
C GLU A 66 -16.22 -23.79 -6.34
N HIS A 67 -15.95 -22.77 -5.52
CA HIS A 67 -16.54 -22.62 -4.18
C HIS A 67 -17.42 -21.37 -3.99
N GLY A 68 -17.51 -20.54 -5.03
CA GLY A 68 -18.38 -19.36 -5.08
C GLY A 68 -19.83 -19.69 -5.43
N PRO A 69 -20.10 -20.44 -6.51
CA PRO A 69 -21.45 -20.83 -6.92
C PRO A 69 -22.12 -21.77 -5.91
N HIS A 70 -23.42 -21.97 -6.08
CA HIS A 70 -24.13 -23.06 -5.43
C HIS A 70 -23.59 -24.41 -5.90
N ILE A 71 -23.60 -25.42 -5.03
CA ILE A 71 -23.00 -26.74 -5.31
C ILE A 71 -23.58 -27.43 -6.57
N ASP A 72 -24.83 -27.10 -6.90
CA ASP A 72 -25.57 -27.67 -8.04
C ASP A 72 -25.54 -26.79 -9.30
N HIS A 73 -24.75 -25.70 -9.32
CA HIS A 73 -24.77 -24.70 -10.39
C HIS A 73 -23.37 -24.29 -10.84
N GLU A 74 -23.26 -23.91 -12.11
CA GLU A 74 -22.02 -23.42 -12.69
C GLU A 74 -21.80 -21.92 -12.39
N PRO A 75 -20.56 -21.41 -12.47
CA PRO A 75 -20.27 -19.99 -12.27
C PRO A 75 -21.08 -19.04 -13.15
N ILE A 76 -21.49 -19.48 -14.34
CA ILE A 76 -22.29 -18.66 -15.26
C ILE A 76 -23.72 -18.43 -14.75
N ASP A 77 -24.24 -19.36 -13.94
CA ASP A 77 -25.58 -19.32 -13.35
C ASP A 77 -25.60 -18.56 -12.02
N ALA A 78 -24.42 -18.27 -11.45
CA ALA A 78 -24.25 -17.54 -10.21
C ALA A 78 -24.16 -16.03 -10.46
N VAL A 79 -25.21 -15.32 -10.11
CA VAL A 79 -25.41 -13.90 -10.44
C VAL A 79 -25.82 -13.13 -9.19
N VAL A 80 -25.26 -11.95 -9.03
CA VAL A 80 -25.70 -10.98 -8.02
C VAL A 80 -26.07 -9.69 -8.72
N ARG A 81 -27.26 -9.18 -8.42
CA ARG A 81 -27.79 -7.93 -8.94
C ARG A 81 -28.22 -7.07 -7.77
N ALA A 82 -27.96 -5.77 -7.84
CA ALA A 82 -28.48 -4.83 -6.86
C ALA A 82 -28.92 -3.54 -7.52
N VAL A 83 -29.97 -2.94 -6.95
CA VAL A 83 -30.31 -1.54 -7.18
C VAL A 83 -29.73 -0.74 -6.03
N ILE A 84 -28.91 0.25 -6.35
CA ILE A 84 -28.21 1.07 -5.37
C ILE A 84 -28.46 2.56 -5.60
N GLN A 85 -28.40 3.33 -4.54
CA GLN A 85 -28.46 4.80 -4.59
C GLN A 85 -27.15 5.38 -4.05
N LEU A 86 -26.53 6.28 -4.81
CA LEU A 86 -25.33 6.99 -4.38
C LEU A 86 -25.67 8.36 -3.81
N PRO A 87 -24.93 8.84 -2.80
CA PRO A 87 -25.07 10.22 -2.34
C PRO A 87 -24.83 11.20 -3.49
N GLY A 88 -25.77 12.12 -3.73
CA GLY A 88 -25.69 13.10 -4.81
C GLY A 88 -26.26 12.65 -6.15
N ILE A 89 -26.74 11.40 -6.27
CA ILE A 89 -27.51 10.90 -7.41
C ILE A 89 -28.90 10.53 -6.92
N GLU A 90 -29.92 11.22 -7.41
CA GLU A 90 -31.31 11.01 -6.96
C GLU A 90 -31.84 9.65 -7.42
N GLU A 91 -31.64 9.32 -8.69
CA GLU A 91 -32.15 8.09 -9.29
C GLU A 91 -31.27 6.87 -8.91
N PRO A 92 -31.86 5.84 -8.28
CA PRO A 92 -31.17 4.58 -8.08
C PRO A 92 -30.84 3.91 -9.41
N PHE A 93 -29.75 3.14 -9.44
CA PHE A 93 -29.32 2.43 -10.63
C PHE A 93 -28.93 1.00 -10.33
N GLU A 94 -28.96 0.18 -11.38
CA GLU A 94 -28.64 -1.22 -11.29
C GLU A 94 -27.15 -1.48 -11.50
N ILE A 95 -26.60 -2.36 -10.66
CA ILE A 95 -25.31 -3.00 -10.85
C ILE A 95 -25.48 -4.52 -10.80
N LYS A 96 -24.73 -5.23 -11.62
CA LYS A 96 -24.82 -6.67 -11.73
C LYS A 96 -23.45 -7.30 -11.97
N ARG A 97 -23.24 -8.49 -11.42
CA ARG A 97 -22.02 -9.27 -11.65
C ARG A 97 -22.35 -10.76 -11.72
N CYS A 98 -21.73 -11.45 -12.68
CA CYS A 98 -21.83 -12.89 -12.85
C CYS A 98 -20.48 -13.54 -12.49
N MET A 99 -20.48 -14.66 -11.76
CA MET A 99 -19.23 -15.34 -11.36
C MET A 99 -18.44 -15.87 -12.56
N GLY A 100 -19.11 -16.33 -13.61
CA GLY A 100 -18.48 -16.74 -14.87
C GLY A 100 -17.71 -15.61 -15.57
N ARG A 101 -17.99 -14.34 -15.23
CA ARG A 101 -17.27 -13.15 -15.69
C ARG A 101 -16.97 -12.22 -14.51
N HIS A 102 -16.41 -12.76 -13.43
CA HIS A 102 -16.24 -12.06 -12.15
C HIS A 102 -15.48 -10.72 -12.20
N SER A 103 -14.63 -10.48 -13.20
CA SER A 103 -13.90 -9.22 -13.38
C SER A 103 -14.76 -8.10 -13.99
N VAL A 104 -15.91 -8.43 -14.57
CA VAL A 104 -16.78 -7.49 -15.29
C VAL A 104 -17.97 -7.11 -14.42
N LEU A 105 -18.06 -5.84 -14.05
CA LEU A 105 -19.26 -5.26 -13.46
C LEU A 105 -20.15 -4.70 -14.57
N GLU A 106 -21.37 -5.23 -14.68
CA GLU A 106 -22.41 -4.74 -15.58
C GLU A 106 -23.13 -3.57 -14.90
N CYS A 107 -23.03 -2.38 -15.49
CA CYS A 107 -23.71 -1.16 -15.06
C CYS A 107 -23.73 -0.16 -16.22
N ASP A 108 -24.61 0.85 -16.15
CA ASP A 108 -24.67 1.93 -17.14
C ASP A 108 -23.33 2.69 -17.20
N ASP A 109 -22.81 2.88 -18.41
CA ASP A 109 -21.54 3.57 -18.66
C ASP A 109 -21.54 5.02 -18.15
N SER A 110 -22.70 5.68 -18.12
CA SER A 110 -22.85 7.04 -17.61
C SER A 110 -22.59 7.14 -16.10
N ILE A 111 -22.77 6.04 -15.37
CA ILE A 111 -22.69 6.00 -13.90
C ILE A 111 -21.32 5.53 -13.41
N LYS A 112 -20.55 4.82 -14.25
CA LYS A 112 -19.21 4.30 -13.91
C LYS A 112 -18.29 5.34 -13.22
N PRO A 113 -18.16 6.60 -13.70
CA PRO A 113 -17.28 7.58 -13.05
C PRO A 113 -17.69 7.91 -11.60
N TYR A 114 -19.00 7.87 -11.32
CA TYR A 114 -19.53 8.14 -9.98
C TYR A 114 -19.42 6.94 -9.04
N PHE A 115 -19.39 5.72 -9.59
CA PHE A 115 -19.26 4.49 -8.83
C PHE A 115 -17.80 4.09 -8.56
N GLU A 116 -16.85 4.56 -9.38
CA GLU A 116 -15.42 4.30 -9.23
C GLU A 116 -14.87 4.55 -7.81
N PRO A 117 -15.23 5.64 -7.09
CA PRO A 117 -14.80 5.83 -5.71
C PRO A 117 -15.32 4.76 -4.75
N VAL A 118 -16.55 4.26 -4.97
CA VAL A 118 -17.13 3.18 -4.16
C VAL A 118 -16.38 1.88 -4.41
N MET A 119 -16.05 1.59 -5.66
CA MET A 119 -15.23 0.43 -6.04
C MET A 119 -13.82 0.50 -5.44
N ALA A 120 -13.22 1.70 -5.41
CA ALA A 120 -11.93 1.92 -4.77
C ALA A 120 -11.97 1.69 -3.25
N LEU A 121 -13.08 2.04 -2.58
CA LEU A 121 -13.28 1.74 -1.15
C LEU A 121 -13.54 0.24 -0.92
N ALA A 122 -14.31 -0.40 -1.79
CA ALA A 122 -14.60 -1.83 -1.67
C ALA A 122 -13.36 -2.70 -1.91
N SER A 123 -12.50 -2.34 -2.87
CA SER A 123 -11.22 -3.05 -3.08
C SER A 123 -10.26 -2.97 -1.88
N ARG A 124 -10.47 -1.98 -1.00
CA ARG A 124 -9.77 -1.81 0.28
C ARG A 124 -10.41 -2.57 1.43
N GLY A 125 -11.50 -3.31 1.20
CA GLY A 125 -12.23 -4.08 2.23
C GLY A 125 -13.10 -3.24 3.15
N GLN A 126 -13.33 -1.95 2.86
CA GLN A 126 -14.02 -1.03 3.78
C GLN A 126 -15.56 -1.13 3.73
N HIS A 127 -16.11 -2.01 2.89
CA HIS A 127 -17.55 -2.24 2.72
C HIS A 127 -18.11 -3.35 3.61
N VAL A 128 -17.26 -4.18 4.20
CA VAL A 128 -17.63 -5.34 5.00
C VAL A 128 -16.88 -5.35 6.32
N LEU A 129 -17.60 -5.62 7.41
CA LEU A 129 -17.02 -5.87 8.73
C LEU A 129 -17.44 -7.27 9.18
N THR A 130 -16.53 -8.23 9.04
CA THR A 130 -16.79 -9.64 9.37
C THR A 130 -16.59 -9.92 10.85
N ARG A 131 -17.22 -10.99 11.33
CA ARG A 131 -16.97 -11.54 12.67
C ARG A 131 -15.49 -11.84 12.90
N ARG A 132 -14.76 -12.33 11.89
CA ARG A 132 -13.33 -12.65 12.00
C ARG A 132 -12.52 -11.40 12.31
N GLU A 133 -12.79 -10.29 11.64
CA GLU A 133 -12.11 -9.01 11.85
C GLU A 133 -12.44 -8.42 13.22
N ILE A 134 -13.71 -8.43 13.62
CA ILE A 134 -14.14 -7.97 14.95
C ILE A 134 -13.44 -8.79 16.04
N LEU A 135 -13.43 -10.12 15.91
CA LEU A 135 -12.78 -10.98 16.91
C LEU A 135 -11.27 -10.75 16.95
N LYS A 136 -10.60 -10.62 15.80
CA LYS A 136 -9.16 -10.33 15.73
C LYS A 136 -8.80 -9.05 16.50
N TYR A 137 -9.64 -8.02 16.38
CA TYR A 137 -9.52 -6.80 17.17
C TYR A 137 -9.76 -7.04 18.66
N ILE A 138 -10.87 -7.68 19.05
CA ILE A 138 -11.23 -7.91 20.47
C ILE A 138 -10.16 -8.75 21.20
N THR A 139 -9.61 -9.76 20.53
CA THR A 139 -8.62 -10.68 21.12
C THR A 139 -7.18 -10.14 21.08
N SER A 140 -6.95 -8.98 20.46
CA SER A 140 -5.61 -8.40 20.38
C SER A 140 -5.18 -7.78 21.71
N ASP A 141 -3.93 -8.04 22.09
CA ASP A 141 -3.28 -7.41 23.24
C ASP A 141 -3.13 -5.90 23.01
N ALA A 142 -3.00 -5.12 24.10
CA ALA A 142 -2.94 -3.66 24.03
C ALA A 142 -1.83 -3.13 23.10
N SER A 143 -0.73 -3.86 22.96
CA SER A 143 0.40 -3.51 22.10
C SER A 143 0.14 -3.74 20.61
N THR A 144 -0.67 -4.74 20.24
CA THR A 144 -0.97 -5.10 18.83
C THR A 144 -2.31 -4.54 18.35
N ARG A 145 -3.18 -4.13 19.27
CA ARG A 145 -4.50 -3.54 18.95
C ARG A 145 -4.43 -2.35 18.01
N ALA A 146 -3.42 -1.49 18.17
CA ALA A 146 -3.22 -0.36 17.27
C ALA A 146 -2.96 -0.81 15.82
N GLN A 147 -2.20 -1.88 15.63
CA GLN A 147 -1.93 -2.47 14.31
C GLN A 147 -3.21 -3.08 13.73
N GLU A 148 -4.00 -3.78 14.55
CA GLU A 148 -5.27 -4.35 14.10
C GLU A 148 -6.29 -3.27 13.70
N ILE A 149 -6.36 -2.16 14.42
CA ILE A 149 -7.17 -0.99 14.01
C ILE A 149 -6.66 -0.44 12.67
N GLN A 150 -5.34 -0.32 12.50
CA GLN A 150 -4.76 0.18 11.25
C GLN A 150 -5.06 -0.75 10.07
N HIS A 151 -5.05 -2.07 10.28
CA HIS A 151 -5.46 -3.04 9.27
C HIS A 151 -6.94 -2.92 8.95
N LEU A 152 -7.80 -2.78 9.98
CA LEU A 152 -9.23 -2.64 9.79
C LEU A 152 -9.60 -1.36 9.03
N LEU A 153 -8.95 -0.24 9.34
CA LEU A 153 -9.13 1.03 8.64
C LEU A 153 -8.40 1.06 7.28
N ASN A 154 -7.67 0.00 6.94
CA ASN A 154 -6.77 -0.10 5.79
C ASN A 154 -5.82 1.11 5.65
N VAL A 155 -5.20 1.51 6.76
CA VAL A 155 -4.19 2.59 6.84
C VAL A 155 -2.79 2.06 7.15
N ALA A 156 -2.60 0.74 7.06
CA ALA A 156 -1.30 0.09 7.31
C ALA A 156 -0.20 0.60 6.36
N GLU A 157 -0.54 0.98 5.13
CA GLU A 157 0.40 1.57 4.17
C GLU A 157 1.03 2.87 4.68
N ILE A 158 0.28 3.68 5.42
CA ILE A 158 0.80 4.94 6.00
C ILE A 158 1.94 4.65 6.97
N ASP A 159 1.81 3.61 7.78
CA ASP A 159 2.86 3.21 8.72
C ASP A 159 4.09 2.66 7.99
N ASN A 160 3.89 1.91 6.90
CA ASN A 160 4.99 1.43 6.05
C ASN A 160 5.76 2.58 5.40
N VAL A 161 5.06 3.56 4.83
CA VAL A 161 5.65 4.78 4.25
C VAL A 161 6.43 5.56 5.31
N ARG A 162 5.84 5.75 6.49
CA ARG A 162 6.51 6.41 7.63
C ARG A 162 7.80 5.68 8.03
N LYS A 163 7.75 4.35 8.18
CA LYS A 163 8.92 3.51 8.49
C LYS A 163 10.00 3.62 7.42
N ALA A 164 9.62 3.66 6.14
CA ALA A 164 10.55 3.84 5.03
C ALA A 164 11.26 5.21 5.12
N PHE A 165 10.53 6.29 5.38
CA PHE A 165 11.12 7.62 5.56
C PHE A 165 12.09 7.68 6.75
N VAL A 166 11.72 7.12 7.90
CA VAL A 166 12.60 7.06 9.07
C VAL A 166 13.87 6.26 8.77
N LYS A 167 13.74 5.15 8.03
CA LYS A 167 14.90 4.34 7.60
C LYS A 167 15.84 5.16 6.71
N VAL A 168 15.31 5.85 5.70
CA VAL A 168 16.09 6.71 4.81
C VAL A 168 16.78 7.82 5.59
N GLN A 169 16.06 8.49 6.49
CA GLN A 169 16.61 9.54 7.34
C GLN A 169 17.80 9.04 8.17
N ASN A 170 17.66 7.87 8.80
CA ASN A 170 18.70 7.29 9.63
C ASN A 170 19.94 6.88 8.81
N ILE A 171 19.74 6.31 7.61
CA ILE A 171 20.84 5.97 6.69
C ILE A 171 21.59 7.23 6.31
N ARG A 172 20.89 8.28 5.85
CA ARG A 172 21.52 9.54 5.43
C ARG A 172 22.24 10.23 6.58
N LYS A 173 21.69 10.20 7.79
CA LYS A 173 22.36 10.74 8.98
C LYS A 173 23.67 10.01 9.26
N LYS A 174 23.69 8.68 9.17
CA LYS A 174 24.90 7.86 9.39
C LYS A 174 25.94 8.10 8.30
N GLU A 175 25.54 8.14 7.03
CA GLU A 175 26.42 8.45 5.91
C GLU A 175 27.05 9.84 6.06
N ARG A 176 26.25 10.85 6.39
CA ARG A 176 26.75 12.22 6.60
C ARG A 176 27.81 12.26 7.70
N GLN A 177 27.54 11.64 8.84
CA GLN A 177 28.50 11.57 9.95
C GLN A 177 29.79 10.85 9.54
N ALA A 178 29.69 9.74 8.81
CA ALA A 178 30.86 9.01 8.32
C ALA A 178 31.70 9.86 7.35
N THR A 179 31.06 10.58 6.42
CA THR A 179 31.75 11.48 5.49
C THR A 179 32.36 12.69 6.19
N GLU A 180 31.66 13.30 7.16
CA GLU A 180 32.19 14.36 8.00
C GLU A 180 33.47 13.90 8.72
N HIS A 181 33.44 12.73 9.36
CA HIS A 181 34.62 12.16 10.00
C HIS A 181 35.76 11.83 9.03
N ALA A 182 35.46 11.33 7.84
CA ALA A 182 36.47 11.05 6.82
C ALA A 182 37.17 12.34 6.35
N VAL A 183 36.42 13.43 6.15
CA VAL A 183 36.97 14.74 5.79
C VAL A 183 37.86 15.27 6.91
N GLU A 184 37.42 15.20 8.17
CA GLU A 184 38.23 15.66 9.31
C GLU A 184 39.50 14.81 9.49
N THR A 185 39.42 13.50 9.25
CA THR A 185 40.60 12.61 9.26
C THR A 185 41.60 12.99 8.16
N ALA A 186 41.12 13.25 6.94
CA ALA A 186 41.95 13.66 5.82
C ALA A 186 42.62 15.02 6.07
N LYS A 187 41.87 16.00 6.61
CA LYS A 187 42.42 17.29 7.04
C LYS A 187 43.51 17.11 8.10
N GLY A 188 43.27 16.23 9.09
CA GLY A 188 44.26 15.88 10.11
C GLY A 188 45.56 15.31 9.52
N ALA A 189 45.47 14.43 8.53
CA ALA A 189 46.64 13.86 7.84
C ALA A 189 47.43 14.91 7.06
N VAL A 190 46.75 15.85 6.39
CA VAL A 190 47.40 16.98 5.72
C VAL A 190 48.13 17.87 6.74
N ASN A 191 47.45 18.23 7.82
CA ASN A 191 48.01 19.05 8.89
C ASN A 191 49.26 18.42 9.52
N ALA A 192 49.25 17.11 9.77
CA ALA A 192 50.40 16.38 10.26
C ALA A 192 51.60 16.44 9.29
N THR A 193 51.34 16.44 7.97
CA THR A 193 52.38 16.51 6.94
C THR A 193 53.01 17.90 6.86
N ILE A 194 52.20 18.95 6.92
CA ILE A 194 52.67 20.35 6.85
C ILE A 194 53.08 20.91 8.23
N GLN A 195 52.93 20.12 9.30
CA GLN A 195 53.20 20.48 10.70
C GLN A 195 52.41 21.70 11.20
N GLU A 196 51.14 21.80 10.80
CA GLU A 196 50.22 22.87 11.23
C GLU A 196 49.18 22.36 12.22
N GLN A 197 48.69 23.24 13.10
CA GLN A 197 47.68 22.87 14.12
C GLN A 197 46.26 22.80 13.57
N SER A 198 45.98 23.48 12.45
CA SER A 198 44.64 23.59 11.87
C SER A 198 44.70 23.61 10.35
N PHE A 199 43.67 23.06 9.70
CA PHE A 199 43.60 23.02 8.25
C PHE A 199 43.22 24.38 7.68
N GLN A 200 44.12 24.98 6.89
CA GLN A 200 43.90 26.21 6.15
C GLN A 200 44.41 26.03 4.72
N GLU A 201 43.54 26.19 3.73
CA GLU A 201 43.87 25.95 2.32
C GLU A 201 45.06 26.81 1.87
N ASP A 202 45.12 28.09 2.27
CA ASP A 202 46.22 28.99 1.89
C ASP A 202 47.58 28.49 2.39
N LYS A 203 47.64 27.97 3.62
CA LYS A 203 48.87 27.42 4.19
C LYS A 203 49.30 26.14 3.49
N VAL A 204 48.34 25.27 3.17
CA VAL A 204 48.59 24.05 2.40
C VAL A 204 49.12 24.41 1.00
N LEU A 205 48.54 25.42 0.34
CA LEU A 205 48.97 25.89 -0.98
C LEU A 205 50.38 26.47 -0.95
N GLN A 206 50.70 27.29 0.06
CA GLN A 206 52.05 27.81 0.26
C GLN A 206 53.07 26.69 0.44
N PHE A 207 52.79 25.70 1.30
CA PHE A 207 53.66 24.56 1.52
C PHE A 207 53.86 23.73 0.25
N VAL A 208 52.79 23.49 -0.52
CA VAL A 208 52.87 22.77 -1.81
C VAL A 208 53.74 23.54 -2.81
N ASN A 209 53.52 24.86 -2.96
CA ASN A 209 54.30 25.68 -3.89
C ASN A 209 55.78 25.76 -3.50
N GLN A 210 56.11 25.86 -2.21
CA GLN A 210 57.50 25.78 -1.73
C GLN A 210 58.17 24.48 -2.19
N ASN A 211 57.50 23.33 -2.00
CA ASN A 211 58.04 22.05 -2.44
C ASN A 211 58.11 21.94 -3.97
N ARG A 212 57.13 22.47 -4.71
CA ARG A 212 57.14 22.50 -6.18
C ARG A 212 58.34 23.27 -6.73
N THR A 213 58.68 24.41 -6.15
CA THR A 213 59.85 25.19 -6.56
C THR A 213 61.15 24.40 -6.36
N VAL A 214 61.28 23.63 -5.27
CA VAL A 214 62.47 22.79 -4.99
C VAL A 214 62.70 21.74 -6.09
N ILE A 215 61.64 21.20 -6.66
CA ILE A 215 61.69 20.17 -7.71
C ILE A 215 61.52 20.73 -9.14
N GLY A 216 61.65 22.05 -9.32
CA GLY A 216 61.63 22.70 -10.63
C GLY A 216 60.25 22.94 -11.25
N GLY A 217 59.19 22.82 -10.46
CA GLY A 217 57.81 23.11 -10.87
C GLY A 217 57.41 24.58 -10.74
N GLN A 218 56.41 24.99 -11.52
CA GLN A 218 55.79 26.32 -11.39
C GLN A 218 54.78 26.35 -10.23
N GLU A 219 54.59 27.52 -9.62
CA GLU A 219 53.55 27.73 -8.61
C GLU A 219 52.15 27.53 -9.19
N ILE A 220 51.24 27.05 -8.34
CA ILE A 220 49.82 26.88 -8.65
C ILE A 220 48.98 27.80 -7.77
N SER A 221 47.83 28.24 -8.28
CA SER A 221 46.92 29.17 -7.60
C SER A 221 45.76 28.47 -6.89
N THR A 222 45.50 27.18 -7.18
CA THR A 222 44.41 26.43 -6.54
C THR A 222 44.84 25.03 -6.11
N LEU A 223 44.31 24.57 -4.98
CA LEU A 223 44.53 23.19 -4.49
C LEU A 223 43.58 22.23 -5.20
N HIS A 224 43.87 21.93 -6.46
CA HIS A 224 43.12 20.94 -7.23
C HIS A 224 44.00 19.74 -7.58
N PHE A 225 43.48 18.52 -7.41
CA PHE A 225 44.28 17.28 -7.53
C PHE A 225 45.03 17.16 -8.87
N LYS A 226 44.44 17.69 -9.96
CA LYS A 226 45.02 17.69 -11.31
C LYS A 226 46.20 18.65 -11.46
N GLU A 227 46.24 19.72 -10.66
CA GLU A 227 47.28 20.77 -10.74
C GLU A 227 48.51 20.41 -9.91
N LEU A 228 48.34 19.63 -8.85
CA LEU A 228 49.43 19.25 -7.92
C LEU A 228 50.65 18.62 -8.60
N LYS A 229 50.45 17.86 -9.69
CA LYS A 229 51.53 17.20 -10.44
C LYS A 229 51.86 17.86 -11.78
N ARG A 230 51.12 18.90 -12.16
CA ARG A 230 51.24 19.51 -13.48
C ARG A 230 52.62 20.16 -13.63
N GLY A 231 53.32 19.80 -14.70
CA GLY A 231 54.64 20.35 -15.04
C GLY A 231 55.80 19.86 -14.18
N LEU A 232 55.61 18.81 -13.37
CA LEU A 232 56.68 18.16 -12.61
C LEU A 232 57.19 16.95 -13.39
N THR A 233 58.49 16.89 -13.65
CA THR A 233 59.18 15.70 -14.20
C THR A 233 59.83 14.92 -13.05
N PRO A 234 59.65 13.58 -12.97
CA PRO A 234 60.27 12.75 -11.94
C PRO A 234 61.80 12.74 -12.04
#